data_AF-A0A6M8W5V3-F1
#
_entry.id   AF-A0A6M8W5V3-F1
#
_cell.length_a   1.000
_cell.length_b   1.000
_cell.length_c   1.000
_cell.angle_alpha   90.00
_cell.angle_beta   90.00
_cell.angle_gamma   90.00
#
_symmetry.space_group_name_H-M   'P 1'
#
loop_
_entity.id
_entity.type
_entity.pdbx_description
1 polymer ?
#
loop_
_entity_poly.entity_id
_entity_poly.type
_entity_poly.pdbx_seq_one_letter_code
_entity_poly.pdbx_strand_id
1 'polypeptide(L)'
;MRVKDLCLCVGMCAGVAAAAAQSERPALQRLDSAIEVTPERVARVRYEQGRVRVVSDWVEYLGRGAGRRGLTRVYDCFGDDNSDGYMDDTGACFTSSTSRWFFGTAYCNMFVTNDHSVWGQTDIEAGFQRVDLGWYWTCAGSETERCYIAVLTQNSVPCEPDSFDHSGWVLDYGTLDCNPGGNDPGYYYSNTELSTGAWPIPPGGTGSHILLFAKDVTMSGGLTPATCAQAMLWGTRYGGRNQRGDQNELQLDDDNPGDGVHGPGECYDYSHECPDPLGAMVQFWGERDPECLYADYNGDGSVNTQDLTAFLNDWAPGNGATDCNGDGAVDTRDLVCYLNIWNSCKW
;
A
#
# COMPACT_ATOMS: atom_id res chain seq x y z
N MET A 1 -59.74 48.23 13.50
CA MET A 1 -59.37 46.93 14.11
C MET A 1 -57.91 46.67 13.77
N ARG A 2 -57.01 46.93 14.73
CA ARG A 2 -56.14 45.96 15.46
C ARG A 2 -55.13 45.24 14.55
N VAL A 3 -53.85 45.67 14.54
CA VAL A 3 -52.68 45.22 15.35
C VAL A 3 -51.89 44.11 14.62
N LYS A 4 -50.67 44.44 14.14
CA LYS A 4 -49.32 43.87 14.46
C LYS A 4 -49.16 42.35 14.18
N ASP A 5 -48.13 41.81 13.53
CA ASP A 5 -46.69 41.96 13.77
C ASP A 5 -45.83 41.51 12.56
N LEU A 6 -44.61 42.03 12.57
CA LEU A 6 -43.45 41.72 11.73
C LEU A 6 -42.73 40.48 12.30
N CYS A 7 -42.19 39.56 11.47
CA CYS A 7 -41.00 38.79 11.83
C CYS A 7 -40.27 38.18 10.61
N LEU A 8 -38.99 38.56 10.49
CA LEU A 8 -37.91 37.83 9.83
C LEU A 8 -37.82 36.37 10.31
N CYS A 9 -37.36 35.44 9.46
CA CYS A 9 -36.16 34.63 9.75
C CYS A 9 -35.73 33.74 8.56
N VAL A 10 -34.46 33.96 8.17
CA VAL A 10 -33.39 32.96 7.91
C VAL A 10 -33.55 32.02 6.71
N GLY A 11 -32.63 32.20 5.76
CA GLY A 11 -32.39 31.24 4.68
C GLY A 11 -31.81 29.92 5.17
N MET A 12 -32.17 28.85 4.46
CA MET A 12 -31.39 27.63 4.44
C MET A 12 -31.15 27.26 2.99
N CYS A 13 -29.89 27.41 2.57
CA CYS A 13 -29.35 26.59 1.50
C CYS A 13 -29.47 25.14 1.95
N ALA A 14 -30.50 24.44 1.50
CA ALA A 14 -30.49 22.98 1.52
C ALA A 14 -29.55 22.56 0.39
N GLY A 15 -28.25 22.54 0.69
CA GLY A 15 -27.31 21.75 -0.09
C GLY A 15 -27.84 20.33 -0.09
N VAL A 16 -28.17 19.84 -1.28
CA VAL A 16 -28.50 18.44 -1.48
C VAL A 16 -27.19 17.68 -1.26
N ALA A 17 -26.90 17.31 -0.01
CA ALA A 17 -25.97 16.24 0.27
C ALA A 17 -26.65 14.98 -0.28
N ALA A 18 -26.31 14.64 -1.51
CA ALA A 18 -26.56 13.31 -2.04
C ALA A 18 -25.68 12.35 -1.22
N ALA A 19 -26.18 11.95 -0.04
CA ALA A 19 -25.81 10.66 0.51
C ALA A 19 -26.45 9.63 -0.41
N ALA A 20 -25.77 9.32 -1.51
CA ALA A 20 -26.05 8.11 -2.25
C ALA A 20 -25.87 6.98 -1.25
N ALA A 21 -26.91 6.19 -1.03
CA ALA A 21 -26.80 4.96 -0.26
C ALA A 21 -25.79 4.08 -1.00
N GLN A 22 -24.55 4.01 -0.48
CA GLN A 22 -23.56 3.00 -0.85
C GLN A 22 -24.26 1.64 -0.78
N SER A 23 -24.21 0.86 -1.85
CA SER A 23 -24.63 -0.53 -1.76
C SER A 23 -23.84 -1.20 -0.64
N GLU A 24 -24.54 -1.82 0.31
CA GLU A 24 -23.90 -2.61 1.36
C GLU A 24 -23.02 -3.66 0.68
N ARG A 25 -21.70 -3.57 0.88
CA ARG A 25 -20.76 -4.59 0.43
C ARG A 25 -21.15 -5.95 1.01
N PRO A 26 -20.79 -7.05 0.33
CA PRO A 26 -21.05 -8.39 0.86
C PRO A 26 -20.46 -8.58 2.27
N ALA A 27 -20.99 -9.55 3.01
CA ALA A 27 -20.42 -9.90 4.30
C ALA A 27 -18.99 -10.46 4.12
N LEU A 28 -18.07 -10.03 5.00
CA LEU A 28 -16.71 -10.55 5.04
C LEU A 28 -16.69 -12.06 5.30
N GLN A 29 -15.81 -12.73 4.58
CA GLN A 29 -15.50 -14.15 4.69
C GLN A 29 -14.00 -14.31 4.90
N ARG A 30 -13.57 -15.53 5.26
CA ARG A 30 -12.18 -15.82 5.59
C ARG A 30 -11.68 -17.04 4.83
N LEU A 31 -10.43 -16.96 4.39
CA LEU A 31 -9.67 -18.09 3.85
C LEU A 31 -8.44 -18.30 4.73
N ASP A 32 -8.08 -19.56 4.97
CA ASP A 32 -7.01 -19.95 5.90
C ASP A 32 -5.82 -20.61 5.17
N SER A 33 -5.85 -20.66 3.83
CA SER A 33 -4.81 -21.28 2.99
C SER A 33 -4.23 -20.26 2.01
N ALA A 34 -2.89 -20.14 1.98
CA ALA A 34 -2.15 -19.19 1.16
C ALA A 34 -1.18 -19.93 0.23
N ILE A 35 -1.20 -19.59 -1.05
CA ILE A 35 -0.39 -20.25 -2.09
C ILE A 35 0.57 -19.22 -2.68
N GLU A 36 1.87 -19.47 -2.51
CA GLU A 36 2.89 -18.60 -3.10
C GLU A 36 2.97 -18.83 -4.61
N VAL A 37 2.97 -17.74 -5.36
CA VAL A 37 3.29 -17.73 -6.78
C VAL A 37 4.32 -16.64 -7.06
N THR A 38 5.11 -16.84 -8.12
CA THR A 38 6.15 -15.91 -8.52
C THR A 38 5.88 -15.45 -9.96
N PRO A 39 6.10 -14.16 -10.31
CA PRO A 39 5.96 -13.73 -11.69
C PRO A 39 6.91 -14.51 -12.61
N GLU A 40 6.46 -14.83 -13.82
CA GLU A 40 7.31 -15.36 -14.89
C GLU A 40 8.09 -14.21 -15.57
N ARG A 41 7.46 -13.04 -15.67
CA ARG A 41 8.01 -11.85 -16.32
C ARG A 41 7.30 -10.58 -15.87
N VAL A 42 7.95 -9.45 -16.10
CA VAL A 42 7.46 -8.12 -15.70
C VAL A 42 7.63 -7.12 -16.83
N ALA A 43 6.80 -6.08 -16.83
CA ALA A 43 6.93 -4.95 -17.74
C ALA A 43 6.46 -3.65 -17.05
N ARG A 44 6.95 -2.50 -17.51
CA ARG A 44 6.48 -1.20 -17.02
C ARG A 44 5.08 -0.92 -17.52
N VAL A 45 4.26 -0.35 -16.67
CA VAL A 45 2.94 0.16 -17.02
C VAL A 45 2.81 1.65 -16.71
N ARG A 46 1.86 2.27 -17.40
CA ARG A 46 1.44 3.63 -17.15
C ARG A 46 -0.05 3.77 -17.38
N TYR A 47 -0.71 4.58 -16.57
CA TYR A 47 -2.09 4.95 -16.82
C TYR A 47 -2.14 6.15 -17.74
N GLU A 48 -2.61 5.93 -18.96
CA GLU A 48 -2.72 6.97 -19.98
C GLU A 48 -4.07 6.84 -20.67
N GLN A 49 -4.77 7.98 -20.82
CA GLN A 49 -6.06 8.05 -21.51
C GLN A 49 -7.14 7.15 -20.88
N GLY A 50 -7.21 7.16 -19.54
CA GLY A 50 -8.25 6.46 -18.78
C GLY A 50 -8.09 4.94 -18.72
N ARG A 51 -6.88 4.41 -18.94
CA ARG A 51 -6.58 2.97 -18.82
C ARG A 51 -5.11 2.72 -18.53
N VAL A 52 -4.82 1.61 -17.85
CA VAL A 52 -3.45 1.10 -17.70
C VAL A 52 -2.96 0.48 -19.00
N ARG A 53 -1.74 0.82 -19.41
CA ARG A 53 -1.06 0.27 -20.58
C ARG A 53 0.35 -0.19 -20.25
N VAL A 54 0.76 -1.30 -20.85
CA VAL A 54 2.14 -1.77 -20.90
C VAL A 54 2.94 -0.86 -21.84
N VAL A 55 4.03 -0.28 -21.34
CA VAL A 55 4.84 0.74 -22.03
C VAL A 55 6.31 0.33 -22.21
N SER A 56 6.70 -0.87 -21.79
CA SER A 56 8.03 -1.44 -22.05
C SER A 56 7.93 -2.83 -22.65
N ASP A 57 9.06 -3.33 -23.15
CA ASP A 57 9.22 -4.75 -23.43
C ASP A 57 9.09 -5.56 -22.13
N TRP A 58 8.65 -6.81 -22.28
CA TRP A 58 8.62 -7.79 -21.20
C TRP A 58 10.02 -8.31 -20.90
N VAL A 59 10.34 -8.41 -19.62
CA VAL A 59 11.61 -8.95 -19.12
C VAL A 59 11.32 -10.15 -18.24
N GLU A 60 12.04 -11.25 -18.44
CA GLU A 60 11.94 -12.43 -17.58
C GLU A 60 12.22 -12.05 -16.12
N TYR A 61 11.38 -12.55 -15.22
CA TYR A 61 11.56 -12.32 -13.80
C TYR A 61 12.55 -13.36 -13.27
N LEU A 62 13.78 -12.92 -13.03
CA LEU A 62 14.88 -13.81 -12.64
C LEU A 62 14.87 -14.20 -11.16
N GLY A 63 13.79 -13.90 -10.42
CA GLY A 63 13.58 -14.36 -9.05
C GLY A 63 14.80 -14.16 -8.17
N ARG A 64 15.30 -12.92 -8.04
CA ARG A 64 16.28 -12.60 -7.01
C ARG A 64 15.61 -12.88 -5.66
N GLY A 65 15.78 -14.11 -5.18
CA GLY A 65 14.95 -14.66 -4.12
C GLY A 65 15.10 -13.84 -2.86
N ALA A 66 13.97 -13.36 -2.33
CA ALA A 66 13.66 -12.97 -0.94
C ALA A 66 14.80 -12.35 -0.09
N GLY A 67 15.82 -11.78 -0.74
CA GLY A 67 17.05 -11.36 -0.13
C GLY A 67 16.89 -9.92 0.29
N ARG A 68 16.17 -9.70 1.39
CA ARG A 68 15.86 -8.39 2.02
C ARG A 68 17.09 -7.57 2.41
N ARG A 69 18.29 -7.91 1.93
CA ARG A 69 19.55 -7.27 2.35
C ARG A 69 19.55 -5.81 1.91
N GLY A 70 19.31 -4.93 2.88
CA GLY A 70 19.30 -3.48 2.69
C GLY A 70 17.91 -2.89 2.45
N LEU A 71 16.89 -3.72 2.27
CA LEU A 71 15.51 -3.24 2.16
C LEU A 71 14.85 -3.10 3.51
N THR A 72 14.04 -2.07 3.60
CA THR A 72 13.31 -1.69 4.79
C THR A 72 11.82 -1.73 4.47
N ARG A 73 11.03 -2.36 5.35
CA ARG A 73 9.57 -2.27 5.26
C ARG A 73 9.19 -0.80 5.44
N VAL A 74 8.37 -0.25 4.56
CA VAL A 74 7.99 1.17 4.60
C VAL A 74 6.48 1.36 4.63
N TYR A 75 5.74 0.38 4.15
CA TYR A 75 4.29 0.29 4.28
C TYR A 75 3.90 -1.18 4.52
N ASP A 76 3.16 -1.48 5.58
CA ASP A 76 2.75 -2.83 5.99
C ASP A 76 1.24 -2.96 6.10
N CYS A 77 0.64 -3.50 5.05
CA CYS A 77 -0.72 -4.04 5.09
C CYS A 77 -0.73 -5.48 4.58
N PHE A 78 0.33 -6.24 4.85
CA PHE A 78 0.44 -7.66 4.49
C PHE A 78 0.44 -8.56 5.73
N GLY A 79 0.92 -8.04 6.86
CA GLY A 79 0.98 -8.77 8.13
C GLY A 79 2.15 -9.77 8.16
N ASP A 80 3.31 -9.35 7.67
CA ASP A 80 4.60 -10.03 7.82
C ASP A 80 5.32 -9.40 9.02
N ASP A 81 5.25 -10.00 10.21
CA ASP A 81 5.81 -9.40 11.43
C ASP A 81 7.35 -9.51 11.43
N ASN A 82 7.84 -10.71 11.19
CA ASN A 82 9.23 -11.10 11.38
C ASN A 82 10.16 -10.75 10.20
N SER A 83 9.59 -10.22 9.12
CA SER A 83 10.29 -9.94 7.90
C SER A 83 10.84 -11.19 7.18
N ASP A 84 10.06 -12.25 7.00
CA ASP A 84 10.46 -13.47 6.27
C ASP A 84 9.83 -13.59 4.87
N GLY A 85 8.64 -13.00 4.66
CA GLY A 85 7.91 -12.94 3.37
C GLY A 85 6.56 -13.59 3.49
N TYR A 86 6.32 -14.14 4.66
CA TYR A 86 5.15 -14.85 5.02
C TYR A 86 4.24 -13.95 5.84
N MET A 87 2.95 -14.12 5.62
CA MET A 87 1.94 -13.55 6.47
C MET A 87 1.91 -14.37 7.76
N ASP A 88 2.61 -13.89 8.79
CA ASP A 88 2.71 -14.56 10.08
C ASP A 88 2.11 -13.77 11.24
N ASP A 89 1.73 -12.51 11.02
CA ASP A 89 0.99 -11.73 12.00
C ASP A 89 -0.42 -12.31 12.15
N THR A 90 -0.60 -13.07 13.23
CA THR A 90 -1.90 -13.32 13.82
C THR A 90 -2.18 -12.20 14.79
N GLY A 91 -2.66 -11.05 14.30
CA GLY A 91 -3.36 -10.11 15.16
C GLY A 91 -4.42 -10.86 15.98
N ALA A 92 -4.95 -10.26 17.05
CA ALA A 92 -5.93 -10.91 17.94
C ALA A 92 -7.22 -11.43 17.23
N CYS A 93 -7.35 -11.18 15.94
CA CYS A 93 -8.54 -11.32 15.11
C CYS A 93 -8.40 -12.45 14.08
N PHE A 94 -7.28 -13.17 14.12
CA PHE A 94 -7.01 -14.33 13.30
C PHE A 94 -6.76 -15.55 14.17
N THR A 95 -7.20 -16.71 13.68
CA THR A 95 -7.01 -17.99 14.37
C THR A 95 -5.77 -18.73 13.86
N SER A 96 -5.17 -18.26 12.76
CA SER A 96 -3.94 -18.80 12.16
C SER A 96 -3.19 -17.72 11.37
N SER A 97 -1.88 -17.91 11.15
CA SER A 97 -1.00 -16.97 10.46
C SER A 97 -1.46 -16.63 9.04
N THR A 98 -2.04 -17.61 8.36
CA THR A 98 -2.52 -17.51 6.96
C THR A 98 -3.96 -17.04 6.83
N SER A 99 -4.68 -16.85 7.93
CA SER A 99 -6.08 -16.42 7.86
C SER A 99 -6.19 -14.99 7.31
N ARG A 100 -6.93 -14.77 6.22
CA ARG A 100 -7.15 -13.43 5.63
C ARG A 100 -8.61 -13.19 5.24
N TRP A 101 -9.04 -11.93 5.33
CA TRP A 101 -10.42 -11.51 5.03
C TRP A 101 -10.60 -11.23 3.53
N PHE A 102 -11.82 -11.39 3.02
CA PHE A 102 -12.24 -11.00 1.68
C PHE A 102 -13.78 -10.92 1.63
N PHE A 103 -14.37 -10.44 0.53
CA PHE A 103 -15.83 -10.28 0.40
C PHE A 103 -16.56 -11.51 -0.16
N GLY A 104 -15.93 -12.69 -0.08
CA GLY A 104 -16.52 -13.92 -0.58
C GLY A 104 -16.34 -14.12 -2.08
N THR A 105 -16.66 -15.33 -2.54
CA THR A 105 -16.34 -15.81 -3.90
C THR A 105 -17.17 -15.19 -5.01
N ALA A 106 -18.26 -14.48 -4.67
CA ALA A 106 -19.15 -13.83 -5.62
C ALA A 106 -18.80 -12.36 -5.85
N TYR A 107 -17.91 -11.78 -5.03
CA TYR A 107 -17.47 -10.40 -5.16
C TYR A 107 -16.26 -10.32 -6.10
N CYS A 108 -16.31 -9.38 -7.03
CA CYS A 108 -15.23 -9.11 -7.98
C CYS A 108 -14.90 -7.63 -7.87
N ASN A 109 -13.63 -7.34 -7.63
CA ASN A 109 -13.07 -6.01 -7.51
C ASN A 109 -11.70 -6.03 -8.20
N MET A 110 -11.73 -5.78 -9.51
CA MET A 110 -10.57 -6.00 -10.38
C MET A 110 -9.66 -4.77 -10.47
N PHE A 111 -10.12 -3.64 -9.96
CA PHE A 111 -9.38 -2.39 -9.92
C PHE A 111 -9.61 -1.78 -8.53
N VAL A 112 -8.53 -1.69 -7.76
CA VAL A 112 -8.53 -1.18 -6.40
C VAL A 112 -7.59 -0.01 -6.29
N THR A 113 -8.02 1.06 -5.63
CA THR A 113 -7.15 2.16 -5.19
C THR A 113 -7.31 2.38 -3.70
N ASN A 114 -6.23 2.27 -2.94
CA ASN A 114 -6.24 2.53 -1.50
C ASN A 114 -5.12 3.47 -1.09
N ASP A 115 -5.50 4.46 -0.29
CA ASP A 115 -4.61 5.48 0.21
C ASP A 115 -3.71 4.92 1.33
N HIS A 116 -2.46 5.37 1.31
CA HIS A 116 -1.46 5.00 2.29
C HIS A 116 -0.54 6.17 2.63
N SER A 117 0.01 6.13 3.84
CA SER A 117 1.22 6.83 4.23
C SER A 117 2.35 5.83 4.42
N VAL A 118 3.56 6.16 3.99
CA VAL A 118 4.76 5.37 4.28
C VAL A 118 5.37 5.80 5.61
N TRP A 119 6.25 4.96 6.15
CA TRP A 119 7.03 5.26 7.35
C TRP A 119 7.83 6.56 7.18
N GLY A 120 7.82 7.42 8.20
CA GLY A 120 8.44 8.75 8.14
C GLY A 120 9.95 8.77 7.92
N GLN A 121 10.63 7.62 8.04
CA GLN A 121 12.07 7.49 7.77
C GLN A 121 12.36 6.82 6.42
N THR A 122 11.39 6.80 5.52
CA THR A 122 11.56 6.23 4.17
C THR A 122 12.30 7.22 3.29
N ASP A 123 13.29 6.74 2.54
CA ASP A 123 13.86 7.50 1.43
C ASP A 123 12.86 7.52 0.27
N ILE A 124 12.12 8.63 0.18
CA ILE A 124 11.08 8.84 -0.84
C ILE A 124 11.70 8.87 -2.25
N GLU A 125 12.93 9.37 -2.40
CA GLU A 125 13.59 9.52 -3.70
C GLU A 125 14.08 8.18 -4.25
N ALA A 126 14.45 7.24 -3.37
CA ALA A 126 14.85 5.88 -3.75
C ALA A 126 13.69 5.05 -4.33
N GLY A 127 12.44 5.39 -4.00
CA GLY A 127 11.25 4.64 -4.41
C GLY A 127 11.13 3.26 -3.75
N PHE A 128 10.06 2.53 -4.07
CA PHE A 128 9.91 1.15 -3.66
C PHE A 128 10.65 0.20 -4.60
N GLN A 129 11.19 -0.86 -4.02
CA GLN A 129 11.94 -1.91 -4.74
C GLN A 129 11.22 -3.25 -4.70
N ARG A 130 10.34 -3.46 -3.72
CA ARG A 130 9.58 -4.69 -3.58
C ARG A 130 8.14 -4.43 -3.17
N VAL A 131 7.25 -5.26 -3.70
CA VAL A 131 5.84 -5.34 -3.33
C VAL A 131 5.51 -6.76 -2.89
N ASP A 132 4.79 -6.87 -1.78
CA ASP A 132 4.15 -8.10 -1.32
C ASP A 132 2.64 -7.90 -1.40
N LEU A 133 1.91 -8.84 -2.00
CA LEU A 133 0.46 -8.70 -2.16
C LEU A 133 -0.27 -10.05 -2.14
N GLY A 134 -1.50 -10.03 -1.66
CA GLY A 134 -2.38 -11.21 -1.59
C GLY A 134 -3.70 -10.97 -2.31
N TRP A 135 -4.19 -11.97 -3.04
CA TRP A 135 -5.44 -11.84 -3.80
C TRP A 135 -6.21 -13.16 -3.92
N TYR A 136 -7.53 -13.02 -3.99
CA TYR A 136 -8.44 -14.08 -4.39
C TYR A 136 -8.63 -14.04 -5.91
N TRP A 137 -8.62 -15.21 -6.56
CA TRP A 137 -8.66 -15.35 -8.01
C TRP A 137 -9.71 -16.38 -8.42
N THR A 138 -10.66 -15.99 -9.27
CA THR A 138 -11.66 -16.92 -9.81
C THR A 138 -12.09 -16.56 -11.22
N CYS A 139 -12.40 -17.56 -12.04
CA CYS A 139 -12.86 -17.35 -13.40
C CYS A 139 -14.13 -18.14 -13.64
N ALA A 140 -15.24 -17.42 -13.82
CA ALA A 140 -16.56 -17.99 -13.98
C ALA A 140 -16.59 -19.02 -15.13
N GLY A 141 -16.65 -20.30 -14.79
CA GLY A 141 -16.81 -21.40 -15.76
C GLY A 141 -15.53 -21.89 -16.44
N SER A 142 -14.34 -21.46 -16.00
CA SER A 142 -13.06 -22.04 -16.42
C SER A 142 -12.29 -22.59 -15.22
N GLU A 143 -11.40 -23.57 -15.45
CA GLU A 143 -10.53 -24.12 -14.40
C GLU A 143 -9.31 -23.23 -14.17
N THR A 144 -8.85 -22.54 -15.22
CA THR A 144 -7.64 -21.71 -15.20
C THR A 144 -7.81 -20.42 -15.99
N GLU A 145 -7.05 -19.39 -15.64
CA GLU A 145 -6.99 -18.10 -16.36
C GLU A 145 -5.57 -17.53 -16.29
N ARG A 146 -5.14 -16.74 -17.30
CA ARG A 146 -3.88 -16.01 -17.19
C ARG A 146 -4.01 -14.92 -16.13
N CYS A 147 -2.98 -14.72 -15.32
CA CYS A 147 -3.01 -13.76 -14.22
C CYS A 147 -1.96 -12.67 -14.45
N TYR A 148 -2.44 -11.45 -14.64
CA TYR A 148 -1.66 -10.22 -14.66
C TYR A 148 -2.08 -9.35 -13.49
N ILE A 149 -1.12 -8.79 -12.77
CA ILE A 149 -1.39 -7.80 -11.72
C ILE A 149 -0.56 -6.58 -12.01
N ALA A 150 -1.20 -5.46 -12.33
CA ALA A 150 -0.54 -4.17 -12.39
C ALA A 150 -0.56 -3.52 -11.01
N VAL A 151 0.61 -3.12 -10.55
CA VAL A 151 0.83 -2.38 -9.31
C VAL A 151 1.33 -1.00 -9.68
N LEU A 152 0.59 0.04 -9.32
CA LEU A 152 0.97 1.44 -9.56
C LEU A 152 0.89 2.21 -8.25
N THR A 153 1.57 3.36 -8.24
CA THR A 153 1.52 4.32 -7.13
C THR A 153 1.21 5.70 -7.69
N GLN A 154 0.55 6.53 -6.89
CA GLN A 154 0.15 7.86 -7.32
C GLN A 154 -0.02 8.82 -6.15
N ASN A 155 -0.09 10.09 -6.49
CA ASN A 155 -0.57 11.12 -5.58
C ASN A 155 -2.08 11.09 -5.61
N SER A 156 -2.70 10.84 -4.46
CA SER A 156 -4.15 10.89 -4.31
C SER A 156 -4.52 11.58 -3.00
N VAL A 157 -5.78 11.97 -2.97
CA VAL A 157 -6.53 12.27 -1.75
C VAL A 157 -7.59 11.17 -1.63
N PRO A 158 -8.02 10.79 -0.40
CA PRO A 158 -8.91 9.65 -0.24
C PRO A 158 -10.19 9.82 -1.06
N CYS A 159 -10.51 8.79 -1.85
CA CYS A 159 -11.71 8.75 -2.68
C CYS A 159 -11.86 9.87 -3.72
N GLU A 160 -10.75 10.34 -4.27
CA GLU A 160 -10.75 11.15 -5.47
C GLU A 160 -10.49 10.27 -6.70
N PRO A 161 -11.40 10.24 -7.71
CA PRO A 161 -11.13 9.56 -8.97
C PRO A 161 -9.90 10.18 -9.62
N ASP A 162 -8.89 9.33 -9.78
CA ASP A 162 -7.48 9.69 -9.84
C ASP A 162 -7.03 10.74 -10.86
N SER A 163 -5.96 11.43 -10.49
CA SER A 163 -5.22 12.37 -11.34
C SER A 163 -4.44 11.64 -12.45
N PHE A 164 -4.50 12.19 -13.67
CA PHE A 164 -3.92 11.56 -14.86
C PHE A 164 -2.39 11.67 -14.87
N ASP A 165 -1.68 10.62 -14.45
CA ASP A 165 -0.34 10.18 -14.91
C ASP A 165 0.40 9.39 -13.80
N HIS A 166 0.03 8.13 -13.60
CA HIS A 166 0.70 7.24 -12.65
C HIS A 166 1.36 6.05 -13.36
N SER A 167 2.42 5.52 -12.75
CA SER A 167 3.30 4.52 -13.35
C SER A 167 3.60 3.40 -12.36
N GLY A 168 4.04 2.27 -12.90
CA GLY A 168 4.39 1.12 -12.08
C GLY A 168 4.78 -0.07 -12.95
N TRP A 169 4.44 -1.26 -12.47
CA TRP A 169 4.80 -2.51 -13.12
C TRP A 169 3.61 -3.46 -13.21
N VAL A 170 3.54 -4.19 -14.31
CA VAL A 170 2.69 -5.37 -14.44
C VAL A 170 3.52 -6.63 -14.21
N LEU A 171 2.95 -7.53 -13.42
CA LEU A 171 3.49 -8.82 -13.06
C LEU A 171 2.67 -9.90 -13.79
N ASP A 172 3.31 -10.69 -14.66
CA ASP A 172 2.67 -11.83 -15.35
C ASP A 172 3.00 -13.11 -14.58
N TYR A 173 1.99 -13.72 -13.97
CA TYR A 173 2.10 -14.97 -13.20
C TYR A 173 1.82 -16.20 -14.05
N GLY A 174 1.72 -16.06 -15.37
CA GLY A 174 1.36 -17.17 -16.25
C GLY A 174 -0.11 -17.53 -16.10
N THR A 175 -0.41 -18.82 -16.13
CA THR A 175 -1.77 -19.36 -15.97
C THR A 175 -1.95 -19.92 -14.56
N LEU A 176 -2.95 -19.41 -13.84
CA LEU A 176 -3.27 -19.83 -12.47
C LEU A 176 -4.60 -20.59 -12.41
N ASP A 177 -4.74 -21.48 -11.42
CA ASP A 177 -6.00 -22.14 -11.11
C ASP A 177 -7.01 -21.13 -10.54
N CYS A 178 -8.26 -21.20 -10.99
CA CYS A 178 -9.35 -20.30 -10.61
C CYS A 178 -10.10 -20.72 -9.33
N ASN A 179 -9.62 -21.76 -8.68
CA ASN A 179 -10.03 -22.19 -7.36
C ASN A 179 -8.75 -22.55 -6.58
N PRO A 180 -8.05 -21.54 -6.03
CA PRO A 180 -6.78 -21.77 -5.37
C PRO A 180 -6.99 -22.77 -4.23
N GLY A 181 -6.12 -23.78 -4.13
CA GLY A 181 -6.18 -24.80 -3.06
C GLY A 181 -7.20 -25.93 -3.29
N GLY A 182 -8.01 -25.85 -4.35
CA GLY A 182 -8.88 -26.94 -4.79
C GLY A 182 -9.94 -27.32 -3.76
N ASN A 183 -9.72 -28.43 -3.05
CA ASN A 183 -10.64 -28.92 -2.00
C ASN A 183 -10.50 -28.15 -0.68
N ASP A 184 -9.38 -27.45 -0.49
CA ASP A 184 -9.13 -26.57 0.64
C ASP A 184 -8.96 -25.14 0.11
N PRO A 185 -10.06 -24.38 -0.05
CA PRO A 185 -10.04 -23.09 -0.72
C PRO A 185 -9.02 -22.15 -0.08
N GLY A 186 -8.21 -21.53 -0.93
CA GLY A 186 -7.17 -20.60 -0.54
C GLY A 186 -7.13 -19.37 -1.43
N TYR A 187 -6.08 -18.60 -1.26
CA TYR A 187 -5.77 -17.40 -2.03
C TYR A 187 -4.31 -17.44 -2.48
N TYR A 188 -3.96 -16.61 -3.47
CA TYR A 188 -2.59 -16.47 -3.93
C TYR A 188 -1.89 -15.32 -3.23
N TYR A 189 -0.59 -15.44 -3.04
CA TYR A 189 0.26 -14.32 -2.68
C TYR A 189 1.56 -14.35 -3.47
N SER A 190 2.22 -13.20 -3.52
CA SER A 190 3.50 -13.04 -4.19
C SER A 190 4.36 -12.02 -3.47
N ASN A 191 5.66 -12.27 -3.47
CA ASN A 191 6.69 -11.35 -3.04
C ASN A 191 7.58 -11.02 -4.23
N THR A 192 7.46 -9.81 -4.75
CA THR A 192 8.14 -9.41 -5.99
C THR A 192 9.12 -8.29 -5.73
N GLU A 193 10.41 -8.56 -5.95
CA GLU A 193 11.50 -7.60 -5.87
C GLU A 193 12.02 -7.24 -7.26
N LEU A 194 12.09 -5.95 -7.54
CA LEU A 194 12.62 -5.35 -8.76
C LEU A 194 13.79 -4.42 -8.42
N SER A 195 14.27 -3.66 -9.39
CA SER A 195 15.34 -2.68 -9.16
C SER A 195 14.88 -1.54 -8.25
N THR A 196 15.83 -0.85 -7.63
CA THR A 196 15.61 0.45 -6.96
C THR A 196 14.75 1.39 -7.80
N GLY A 197 13.79 2.04 -7.15
CA GLY A 197 12.85 2.95 -7.80
C GLY A 197 11.88 2.28 -8.77
N ALA A 198 11.59 0.98 -8.60
CA ALA A 198 10.64 0.28 -9.45
C ALA A 198 9.26 0.93 -9.38
N TRP A 199 8.79 1.27 -8.17
CA TRP A 199 7.58 2.06 -7.99
C TRP A 199 7.93 3.40 -7.34
N PRO A 200 7.51 4.53 -7.91
CA PRO A 200 7.75 5.83 -7.29
C PRO A 200 6.99 5.95 -5.97
N ILE A 201 7.57 6.62 -4.99
CA ILE A 201 6.84 6.97 -3.76
C ILE A 201 6.17 8.33 -3.99
N PRO A 202 4.88 8.48 -3.66
CA PRO A 202 4.20 9.77 -3.72
C PRO A 202 4.98 10.85 -2.93
N PRO A 203 5.13 12.10 -3.45
CA PRO A 203 5.81 13.16 -2.74
C PRO A 203 5.23 13.39 -1.34
N GLY A 204 6.11 13.53 -0.36
CA GLY A 204 5.71 13.67 1.05
C GLY A 204 5.34 12.35 1.73
N GLY A 205 5.43 11.21 1.03
CA GLY A 205 5.21 9.90 1.62
C GLY A 205 3.74 9.53 1.80
N THR A 206 2.82 10.28 1.20
CA THR A 206 1.37 10.03 1.25
C THR A 206 0.79 10.02 -0.17
N GLY A 207 -0.01 9.01 -0.48
CA GLY A 207 -0.73 8.89 -1.75
C GLY A 207 -1.54 7.60 -1.78
N SER A 208 -1.64 6.93 -2.93
CA SER A 208 -2.29 5.62 -3.04
C SER A 208 -1.49 4.62 -3.83
N HIS A 209 -1.83 3.35 -3.57
CA HIS A 209 -1.45 2.25 -4.41
C HIS A 209 -2.66 1.76 -5.19
N ILE A 210 -2.40 1.32 -6.41
CA ILE A 210 -3.40 0.78 -7.33
C ILE A 210 -3.06 -0.68 -7.59
N LEU A 211 -4.06 -1.55 -7.51
CA LEU A 211 -4.01 -2.91 -8.02
C LEU A 211 -5.01 -3.07 -9.16
N LEU A 212 -4.53 -3.49 -10.34
CA LEU A 212 -5.39 -3.91 -11.45
C LEU A 212 -5.15 -5.38 -11.79
N PHE A 213 -6.18 -6.19 -11.62
CA PHE A 213 -6.21 -7.61 -11.95
C PHE A 213 -6.68 -7.81 -13.39
N ALA A 214 -5.85 -8.45 -14.21
CA ALA A 214 -6.08 -8.61 -15.63
C ALA A 214 -5.83 -10.04 -16.12
N LYS A 215 -6.50 -10.44 -17.20
CA LYS A 215 -6.35 -11.77 -17.83
C LYS A 215 -5.68 -11.77 -19.19
N ASP A 216 -5.51 -10.60 -19.78
CA ASP A 216 -4.87 -10.50 -21.09
C ASP A 216 -4.24 -9.12 -21.30
N VAL A 217 -3.28 -9.07 -22.22
CA VAL A 217 -2.61 -7.85 -22.66
C VAL A 217 -2.88 -7.71 -24.15
N THR A 218 -3.70 -6.71 -24.51
CA THR A 218 -4.05 -6.45 -25.90
C THR A 218 -2.82 -6.09 -26.74
N MET A 219 -2.92 -6.21 -28.07
CA MET A 219 -1.85 -5.80 -29.00
C MET A 219 -1.40 -4.34 -28.85
N SER A 220 -2.24 -3.48 -28.28
CA SER A 220 -1.93 -2.06 -28.03
C SER A 220 -1.39 -1.78 -26.64
N GLY A 221 -1.05 -2.83 -25.88
CA GLY A 221 -0.54 -2.78 -24.52
C GLY A 221 -1.61 -2.59 -23.44
N GLY A 222 -2.89 -2.41 -23.80
CA GLY A 222 -3.97 -2.28 -22.81
C GLY A 222 -4.21 -3.59 -22.06
N LEU A 223 -4.46 -3.49 -20.76
CA LEU A 223 -4.81 -4.63 -19.91
C LEU A 223 -6.31 -4.92 -19.98
N THR A 224 -6.67 -6.19 -20.17
CA THR A 224 -8.07 -6.65 -20.13
C THR A 224 -8.37 -7.15 -18.72
N PRO A 225 -9.38 -6.59 -18.01
CA PRO A 225 -9.71 -7.03 -16.65
C PRO A 225 -9.91 -8.54 -16.55
N ALA A 226 -9.58 -9.08 -15.38
CA ALA A 226 -9.75 -10.50 -15.06
C ALA A 226 -11.20 -10.94 -15.26
N THR A 227 -11.50 -12.23 -15.12
CA THR A 227 -12.92 -12.63 -15.05
C THR A 227 -13.50 -12.29 -13.69
N CYS A 228 -12.77 -12.55 -12.61
CA CYS A 228 -13.10 -12.08 -11.27
C CYS A 228 -11.86 -12.20 -10.37
N ALA A 229 -11.52 -11.13 -9.69
CA ALA A 229 -10.44 -11.11 -8.71
C ALA A 229 -10.78 -10.08 -7.64
N GLN A 230 -10.11 -10.16 -6.50
CA GLN A 230 -10.13 -9.11 -5.49
C GLN A 230 -8.85 -9.22 -4.66
N ALA A 231 -8.38 -8.10 -4.12
CA ALA A 231 -7.36 -8.16 -3.09
C ALA A 231 -7.89 -8.95 -1.88
N MET A 232 -7.02 -9.72 -1.24
CA MET A 232 -7.28 -10.09 0.14
C MET A 232 -7.24 -8.82 0.99
N LEU A 233 -7.84 -8.88 2.17
CA LEU A 233 -7.99 -7.72 3.04
C LEU A 233 -7.15 -7.90 4.30
N TRP A 234 -6.35 -6.88 4.57
CA TRP A 234 -5.56 -6.73 5.76
C TRP A 234 -5.19 -5.26 5.92
N GLY A 235 -5.04 -4.84 7.17
CA GLY A 235 -4.63 -3.49 7.47
C GLY A 235 -4.30 -3.32 8.93
N THR A 236 -3.55 -2.26 9.22
CA THR A 236 -3.23 -1.87 10.59
C THR A 236 -3.43 -0.37 10.70
N ARG A 237 -4.30 0.07 11.61
CA ARG A 237 -4.60 1.50 11.86
C ARG A 237 -3.43 2.28 12.45
N TYR A 238 -2.44 1.57 12.96
CA TYR A 238 -1.33 2.16 13.66
C TYR A 238 -0.07 1.44 13.23
N GLY A 239 0.83 2.16 12.57
CA GLY A 239 2.22 1.74 12.41
C GLY A 239 2.93 1.47 13.75
N GLY A 240 2.62 0.35 14.40
CA GLY A 240 3.25 -0.14 15.63
C GLY A 240 4.72 -0.48 15.44
N ARG A 241 5.42 -0.95 16.48
CA ARG A 241 6.89 -1.20 16.43
C ARG A 241 7.34 -2.06 15.23
N ASN A 242 6.45 -2.90 14.70
CA ASN A 242 6.69 -3.70 13.50
C ASN A 242 5.75 -3.34 12.33
N GLN A 243 4.68 -2.57 12.53
CA GLN A 243 3.76 -2.20 11.45
C GLN A 243 4.18 -0.81 10.95
N ARG A 244 4.41 -0.63 9.65
CA ARG A 244 5.03 0.61 9.14
C ARG A 244 4.12 1.28 8.15
N GLY A 245 4.08 2.61 8.18
CA GLY A 245 3.10 3.37 7.42
C GLY A 245 1.68 3.18 7.98
N ASP A 246 0.71 3.87 7.39
CA ASP A 246 -0.70 3.75 7.75
C ASP A 246 -1.55 3.56 6.49
N GLN A 247 -2.60 2.75 6.62
CA GLN A 247 -3.63 2.57 5.60
C GLN A 247 -4.84 3.43 5.93
N ASN A 248 -5.40 4.07 4.92
CA ASN A 248 -6.66 4.81 5.08
C ASN A 248 -7.85 3.84 5.19
N GLU A 249 -8.85 4.21 5.98
CA GLU A 249 -10.12 3.49 6.07
C GLU A 249 -10.93 3.53 4.76
N LEU A 250 -10.62 4.43 3.83
CA LEU A 250 -11.31 4.55 2.55
C LEU A 250 -10.54 3.88 1.40
N GLN A 251 -11.26 3.18 0.53
CA GLN A 251 -10.73 2.55 -0.67
C GLN A 251 -11.75 2.60 -1.82
N LEU A 252 -11.26 2.77 -3.04
CA LEU A 252 -12.05 2.71 -4.26
C LEU A 252 -12.06 1.26 -4.78
N ASP A 253 -13.25 0.73 -5.07
CA ASP A 253 -13.46 -0.63 -5.59
C ASP A 253 -14.31 -0.61 -6.87
N ASP A 254 -13.81 -1.24 -7.94
CA ASP A 254 -14.54 -1.41 -9.20
C ASP A 254 -15.54 -2.57 -9.12
N ASP A 255 -16.69 -2.34 -8.47
CA ASP A 255 -17.65 -3.39 -8.09
C ASP A 255 -19.07 -3.27 -8.67
N ASN A 256 -19.49 -2.13 -9.24
CA ASN A 256 -20.84 -2.01 -9.82
C ASN A 256 -21.04 -0.92 -10.90
N PRO A 257 -20.97 -1.27 -12.20
CA PRO A 257 -20.49 -2.54 -12.73
C PRO A 257 -18.97 -2.62 -12.64
N GLY A 258 -18.40 -3.80 -12.39
CA GLY A 258 -16.97 -4.02 -12.59
C GLY A 258 -16.60 -3.82 -14.06
N ASP A 259 -16.13 -2.63 -14.41
CA ASP A 259 -15.89 -2.15 -15.78
C ASP A 259 -14.45 -1.68 -16.02
N GLY A 260 -13.61 -1.73 -14.98
CA GLY A 260 -12.21 -1.34 -15.00
C GLY A 260 -12.01 0.16 -14.87
N VAL A 261 -12.97 0.92 -14.33
CA VAL A 261 -12.86 2.37 -14.10
C VAL A 261 -13.48 2.76 -12.76
N HIS A 262 -12.75 3.55 -11.97
CA HIS A 262 -13.30 4.11 -10.74
C HIS A 262 -14.39 5.17 -10.96
N GLY A 263 -15.56 4.95 -10.37
CA GLY A 263 -16.69 5.87 -10.32
C GLY A 263 -16.82 6.62 -8.99
N PRO A 264 -17.56 7.76 -8.95
CA PRO A 264 -17.82 8.50 -7.71
C PRO A 264 -18.60 7.72 -6.63
N GLY A 265 -19.22 6.60 -6.99
CA GLY A 265 -20.02 5.75 -6.08
C GLY A 265 -19.25 4.56 -5.51
N GLU A 266 -17.97 4.43 -5.85
CA GLU A 266 -17.15 3.24 -5.58
C GLU A 266 -16.15 3.42 -4.44
N CYS A 267 -16.22 4.57 -3.76
CA CYS A 267 -15.50 4.79 -2.51
C CYS A 267 -16.20 4.04 -1.40
N TYR A 268 -15.51 3.23 -0.61
CA TYR A 268 -16.06 2.46 0.50
C TYR A 268 -15.24 2.60 1.78
N ASP A 269 -15.93 2.55 2.93
CA ASP A 269 -15.34 2.64 4.27
C ASP A 269 -15.01 1.25 4.83
N TYR A 270 -13.74 0.87 4.79
CA TYR A 270 -13.15 -0.35 5.30
C TYR A 270 -12.84 -0.33 6.81
N SER A 271 -13.36 0.64 7.57
CA SER A 271 -13.32 0.60 9.03
C SER A 271 -13.98 -0.68 9.53
N HIS A 272 -13.25 -1.45 10.33
CA HIS A 272 -13.75 -2.71 10.88
C HIS A 272 -13.36 -2.85 12.35
N GLU A 273 -14.03 -3.73 13.09
CA GLU A 273 -13.72 -3.85 14.53
C GLU A 273 -12.32 -4.40 14.76
N CYS A 274 -11.85 -5.31 13.89
CA CYS A 274 -10.48 -5.81 13.89
C CYS A 274 -10.14 -6.80 12.73
N PRO A 275 -9.00 -6.65 12.02
CA PRO A 275 -8.17 -5.45 11.98
C PRO A 275 -8.99 -4.23 11.62
N ASP A 276 -8.54 -3.08 12.06
CA ASP A 276 -9.06 -1.78 11.63
C ASP A 276 -7.86 -1.03 11.05
N PRO A 277 -7.95 -0.38 9.87
CA PRO A 277 -8.91 -0.67 8.80
C PRO A 277 -8.58 -2.00 8.06
N LEU A 278 -9.42 -2.42 7.10
CA LEU A 278 -9.28 -3.64 6.28
C LEU A 278 -9.10 -3.37 4.78
N GLY A 279 -8.14 -2.55 4.35
CA GLY A 279 -7.95 -2.30 2.92
C GLY A 279 -7.23 -3.44 2.18
N ALA A 280 -6.83 -3.16 0.95
CA ALA A 280 -6.10 -4.10 0.10
C ALA A 280 -4.81 -4.60 0.79
N MET A 281 -4.65 -5.93 0.80
CA MET A 281 -3.52 -6.59 1.43
C MET A 281 -2.24 -6.41 0.59
N VAL A 282 -1.49 -5.35 0.89
CA VAL A 282 -0.27 -4.93 0.19
C VAL A 282 0.79 -4.47 1.18
N GLN A 283 2.05 -4.75 0.90
CA GLN A 283 3.20 -4.21 1.62
C GLN A 283 4.26 -3.73 0.64
N PHE A 284 4.91 -2.62 0.96
CA PHE A 284 6.00 -2.05 0.17
C PHE A 284 7.30 -1.99 0.97
N TRP A 285 8.39 -2.19 0.23
CA TRP A 285 9.76 -2.12 0.72
C TRP A 285 10.55 -1.08 -0.06
N GLY A 286 11.33 -0.28 0.66
CA GLY A 286 12.19 0.76 0.11
C GLY A 286 13.48 0.88 0.90
N GLU A 287 14.15 2.01 0.71
CA GLU A 287 15.35 2.37 1.48
C GLU A 287 14.96 3.27 2.67
N ARG A 288 15.80 3.24 3.72
CA ARG A 288 15.67 4.16 4.84
C ARG A 288 16.42 5.44 4.50
N ASP A 289 15.83 6.58 4.82
CA ASP A 289 16.42 7.89 4.67
C ASP A 289 17.83 7.91 5.34
N PRO A 290 18.90 8.24 4.59
CA PRO A 290 20.26 8.31 5.13
C PRO A 290 20.43 9.27 6.32
N GLU A 291 19.69 10.38 6.35
CA GLU A 291 19.69 11.30 7.49
C GLU A 291 19.03 10.65 8.70
N CYS A 292 17.94 9.91 8.50
CA CYS A 292 17.30 9.17 9.60
C CYS A 292 18.11 7.97 10.09
N LEU A 293 18.96 7.38 9.23
CA LEU A 293 19.98 6.42 9.66
C LEU A 293 21.02 7.07 10.57
N TYR A 294 21.44 8.30 10.27
CA TYR A 294 22.34 9.06 11.13
C TYR A 294 21.67 9.51 12.45
N ALA A 295 20.37 9.80 12.41
CA ALA A 295 19.56 10.17 13.57
C ALA A 295 19.38 9.00 14.57
N ASP A 296 19.44 7.77 14.09
CA ASP A 296 19.42 6.53 14.88
C ASP A 296 20.82 6.24 15.40
N TYR A 297 21.27 7.16 16.25
CA TYR A 297 22.66 7.24 16.67
C TYR A 297 23.09 6.02 17.49
N ASN A 298 22.16 5.39 18.23
CA ASN A 298 22.45 4.19 18.99
C ASN A 298 22.31 2.89 18.16
N GLY A 299 21.74 2.97 16.95
CA GLY A 299 21.56 1.85 16.02
C GLY A 299 20.51 0.84 16.45
N ASP A 300 19.54 1.22 17.28
CA ASP A 300 18.49 0.34 17.78
C ASP A 300 17.28 0.20 16.83
N GLY A 301 17.25 0.99 15.74
CA GLY A 301 16.21 0.95 14.72
C GLY A 301 15.07 1.95 14.95
N SER A 302 15.09 2.71 16.05
CA SER A 302 14.04 3.68 16.40
C SER A 302 14.66 5.02 16.79
N VAL A 303 14.35 6.08 16.05
CA VAL A 303 14.85 7.44 16.39
C VAL A 303 14.00 8.02 17.51
N ASN A 304 14.56 8.07 18.72
CA ASN A 304 13.90 8.52 19.93
C ASN A 304 14.86 9.28 20.87
N THR A 305 14.43 9.58 22.09
CA THR A 305 15.25 10.37 23.04
C THR A 305 16.53 9.64 23.50
N GLN A 306 16.60 8.32 23.31
CA GLN A 306 17.82 7.54 23.57
C GLN A 306 18.92 7.88 22.57
N ASP A 307 18.60 8.13 21.30
CA ASP A 307 19.58 8.57 20.29
C ASP A 307 20.12 9.94 20.60
N LEU A 308 19.25 10.88 20.99
CA LEU A 308 19.69 12.21 21.43
C LEU A 308 20.62 12.11 22.63
N THR A 309 20.32 11.21 23.57
CA THR A 309 21.19 10.99 24.73
C THR A 309 22.53 10.38 24.31
N ALA A 310 22.53 9.40 23.40
CA ALA A 310 23.73 8.77 22.86
C ALA A 310 24.60 9.79 22.11
N PHE A 311 24.00 10.61 21.24
CA PHE A 311 24.68 11.70 20.54
C PHE A 311 25.32 12.69 21.52
N LEU A 312 24.59 13.14 22.54
CA LEU A 312 25.12 14.09 23.53
C LEU A 312 26.28 13.53 24.34
N ASN A 313 26.27 12.22 24.64
CA ASN A 313 27.37 11.55 25.32
C ASN A 313 28.65 11.50 24.48
N ASP A 314 28.53 11.46 23.15
CA ASP A 314 29.65 11.47 22.21
C ASP A 314 30.07 12.88 21.78
N TRP A 315 29.13 13.81 21.71
CA TRP A 315 29.38 15.21 21.36
C TRP A 315 30.13 15.95 22.47
N ALA A 316 29.76 15.72 23.74
CA ALA A 316 30.40 16.36 24.89
C ALA A 316 31.94 16.14 24.99
N PRO A 317 32.49 14.94 24.71
CA PRO A 317 33.94 14.72 24.64
C PRO A 317 34.59 15.13 23.31
N GLY A 318 33.81 15.61 22.32
CA GLY A 318 34.32 16.04 21.01
C GLY A 318 34.59 14.88 20.05
N ASN A 319 33.76 13.82 20.07
CA ASN A 319 33.90 12.70 19.13
C ASN A 319 33.66 13.19 17.69
N GLY A 320 34.61 12.96 16.78
CA GLY A 320 34.50 13.35 15.37
C GLY A 320 33.30 12.72 14.64
N ALA A 321 32.74 11.62 15.13
CA ALA A 321 31.49 11.05 14.61
C ALA A 321 30.27 11.97 14.82
N THR A 322 30.39 13.00 15.66
CA THR A 322 29.33 13.99 15.90
C THR A 322 29.48 15.25 15.06
N ASP A 323 30.46 15.34 14.16
CA ASP A 323 30.58 16.41 13.14
C ASP A 323 29.47 16.27 12.09
N CYS A 324 28.25 16.63 12.49
CA CYS A 324 27.04 16.48 11.69
C CYS A 324 27.08 17.36 10.43
N ASN A 325 27.65 18.56 10.53
CA ASN A 325 27.68 19.49 9.41
C ASN A 325 28.90 19.29 8.48
N GLY A 326 29.86 18.46 8.89
CA GLY A 326 31.02 18.05 8.11
C GLY A 326 32.08 19.14 7.94
N ASP A 327 32.13 20.15 8.80
CA ASP A 327 33.11 21.25 8.72
C ASP A 327 34.45 20.95 9.41
N GLY A 328 34.57 19.79 10.05
CA GLY A 328 35.77 19.32 10.71
C GLY A 328 35.93 19.82 12.16
N ALA A 329 34.97 20.58 12.70
CA ALA A 329 34.99 21.05 14.08
C ALA A 329 33.73 20.59 14.83
N VAL A 330 33.92 19.81 15.89
CA VAL A 330 32.80 19.40 16.77
C VAL A 330 32.42 20.54 17.70
N ASP A 331 31.32 21.22 17.41
CA ASP A 331 30.79 22.31 18.22
C ASP A 331 29.26 22.39 18.24
N THR A 332 28.72 23.48 18.77
CA THR A 332 27.26 23.67 18.91
C THR A 332 26.49 23.64 17.59
N ARG A 333 27.14 23.90 16.46
CA ARG A 333 26.54 23.84 15.12
C ARG A 333 26.18 22.40 14.76
N ASP A 334 26.97 21.44 15.22
CA ASP A 334 26.65 20.02 15.03
C ASP A 334 25.47 19.56 15.86
N LEU A 335 25.37 20.05 17.09
CA LEU A 335 24.20 19.77 17.91
C LEU A 335 22.93 20.32 17.27
N VAL A 336 22.96 21.53 16.69
CA VAL A 336 21.82 22.10 15.96
C VAL A 336 21.52 21.29 14.69
N CYS A 337 22.54 20.91 13.93
CA CYS A 337 22.41 20.04 12.76
C CYS A 337 21.73 18.71 13.13
N TYR A 338 22.24 18.02 14.15
CA TYR A 338 21.68 16.76 14.62
C TYR A 338 20.27 16.91 15.15
N LEU A 339 19.96 17.97 15.91
CA LEU A 339 18.60 18.20 16.42
C LEU A 339 17.58 18.44 15.30
N ASN A 340 17.99 19.07 14.18
CA ASN A 340 17.10 19.24 13.03
C ASN A 340 16.79 17.88 12.38
N ILE A 341 17.81 17.06 12.15
CA ILE A 341 17.69 15.70 11.60
C ILE A 341 16.88 14.79 12.55
N TRP A 342 17.23 14.77 13.84
CA TRP A 342 16.51 14.00 14.84
C TRP A 342 15.04 14.40 14.93
N ASN A 343 14.73 15.70 14.83
CA ASN A 343 13.35 16.18 14.90
C ASN A 343 12.53 15.85 13.65
N SER A 344 13.13 15.71 12.47
CA SER A 344 12.43 15.22 11.27
C SER A 344 12.21 13.71 11.30
N CYS A 345 13.10 12.96 11.95
CA CYS A 345 13.10 11.51 11.94
C CYS A 345 12.46 10.85 13.16
N LYS A 346 12.25 11.56 14.29
CA LYS A 346 11.73 10.96 15.52
C LYS A 346 10.29 10.48 15.37
N TRP A 347 9.98 9.31 15.92
CA TRP A 347 8.64 8.73 15.97
C TRP A 347 8.33 8.08 17.32
#